data_AF-A0A4P7GJP8-F1
#
_entry.id   AF-A0A4P7GJP8-F1
#
_cell.length_a   1.000
_cell.length_b   1.000
_cell.length_c   1.000
_cell.angle_alpha   90.00
_cell.angle_beta   90.00
_cell.angle_gamma   90.00
#
_symmetry.space_group_name_H-M   'P 1'
#
loop_
_entity.id
_entity.type
_entity.pdbx_description
1 polymer ?
#
loop_
_entity_poly.entity_id
_entity_poly.type
_entity_poly.pdbx_seq_one_letter_code
_entity_poly.pdbx_strand_id
1 'polypeptide(L)'
;MPDRPPSSREQRRRRRELEAAMRELDRLDREHGLGTLPDSAPARHVRRRRGSPVLAGLVVTALLMVGVVLVGPGDELATVRRLFGLGPDRYGSPPAYTPGEGSFAFLTTQRGSDEPVGYDPCSPVEYVVNTADAPPDWEELVADGVAHTEWATGLELVDRGTTDDRPFDPVQRGAFSGTPRPVVIGFADEDELDGLAGDVAGLGGSLAVRDSLGRDYFVTGSIALDTEVFDGTSSGEERASLQAIVDHELGHVVGLDHVDDPDELMYAENVGRTTYGPGDLEGLARLGSIPCR
;
A
#
# COMPACT_ATOMS: atom_id res chain seq x y z
N MET A 1 -45.44 -7.24 -26.35
CA MET A 1 -45.47 -8.27 -27.41
C MET A 1 -44.06 -8.37 -27.98
N PRO A 2 -43.40 -9.54 -27.93
CA PRO A 2 -42.01 -9.65 -28.38
C PRO A 2 -41.92 -9.67 -29.91
N ASP A 3 -40.94 -8.96 -30.47
CA ASP A 3 -40.65 -8.92 -31.90
C ASP A 3 -40.32 -10.33 -32.41
N ARG A 4 -41.11 -10.81 -33.37
CA ARG A 4 -40.87 -12.11 -34.02
C ARG A 4 -39.66 -11.98 -34.94
N PRO A 5 -38.72 -12.94 -34.92
CA PRO A 5 -37.61 -12.94 -35.86
C PRO A 5 -38.12 -13.06 -37.31
N PRO A 6 -37.47 -12.38 -38.28
CA PRO A 6 -37.94 -12.31 -39.66
C PRO A 6 -37.99 -13.70 -40.28
N SER A 7 -39.08 -13.95 -41.01
CA SER A 7 -39.36 -15.23 -41.66
C SER A 7 -38.28 -15.58 -42.69
N SER A 8 -38.08 -16.88 -42.94
CA SER A 8 -37.11 -17.36 -43.94
C SER A 8 -37.38 -16.80 -45.35
N ARG A 9 -38.61 -16.35 -45.64
CA ARG A 9 -38.99 -15.69 -46.88
C ARG A 9 -38.45 -14.26 -46.96
N GLU A 10 -38.49 -13.50 -45.87
CA GLU A 10 -37.94 -12.13 -45.80
C GLU A 10 -36.42 -12.14 -45.92
N GLN A 11 -35.75 -13.09 -45.29
CA GLN A 11 -34.29 -13.25 -45.41
C GLN A 11 -33.87 -13.57 -46.85
N ARG A 12 -34.63 -14.44 -47.53
CA ARG A 12 -34.39 -14.77 -48.95
C ARG A 12 -34.65 -13.57 -49.87
N ARG A 13 -35.66 -12.75 -49.58
CA ARG A 13 -35.93 -11.52 -50.33
C ARG A 13 -34.79 -10.52 -50.19
N ARG A 14 -34.33 -10.28 -48.96
CA ARG A 14 -33.22 -9.35 -48.66
C ARG A 14 -31.90 -9.78 -49.28
N ARG A 15 -31.61 -11.09 -49.31
CA ARG A 15 -30.44 -11.64 -50.00
C ARG A 15 -30.48 -11.41 -51.52
N ARG A 16 -31.66 -11.57 -52.13
CA ARG A 16 -31.85 -11.30 -53.58
C ARG A 16 -31.70 -9.82 -53.91
N GLU A 17 -32.19 -8.93 -53.05
CA GLU A 17 -32.03 -7.48 -53.19
C GLU A 17 -30.54 -7.08 -53.10
N LEU A 18 -29.78 -7.69 -52.19
CA LEU A 18 -28.34 -7.44 -52.03
C LEU A 18 -27.53 -7.95 -53.23
N GLU A 19 -27.84 -9.15 -53.73
CA GLU A 19 -27.24 -9.73 -54.94
C GLU A 19 -27.59 -8.95 -56.22
N ALA A 20 -28.74 -8.25 -56.23
CA ALA A 20 -29.09 -7.34 -57.32
C ALA A 20 -28.28 -6.03 -57.22
N ALA A 21 -28.14 -5.47 -56.01
CA ALA A 21 -27.35 -4.26 -55.78
C ALA A 21 -25.85 -4.46 -56.12
N MET A 22 -25.27 -5.61 -55.78
CA MET A 22 -23.88 -5.95 -56.14
C MET A 22 -23.68 -6.06 -57.65
N ARG A 23 -24.65 -6.65 -58.37
CA ARG A 23 -24.58 -6.75 -59.84
C ARG A 23 -24.69 -5.39 -60.53
N GLU A 24 -25.45 -4.47 -59.96
CA GLU A 24 -25.52 -3.09 -60.47
C GLU A 24 -24.19 -2.35 -60.22
N LEU A 25 -23.53 -2.60 -59.08
CA LEU A 25 -22.19 -2.06 -58.79
C LEU A 25 -21.15 -2.55 -59.81
N ASP A 26 -21.14 -3.86 -60.11
CA ASP A 26 -20.26 -4.47 -61.12
C ASP A 26 -20.56 -4.01 -62.56
N ARG A 27 -21.80 -3.60 -62.83
CA ARG A 27 -22.18 -2.99 -64.10
C ARG A 27 -21.62 -1.57 -64.20
N LEU A 28 -21.78 -0.77 -63.15
CA LEU A 28 -21.26 0.60 -63.08
C LEU A 28 -19.73 0.61 -63.17
N ASP A 29 -19.03 -0.35 -62.56
CA ASP A 29 -17.57 -0.47 -62.64
C ASP A 29 -17.09 -0.78 -64.08
N ARG A 30 -17.88 -1.55 -64.84
CA ARG A 30 -17.64 -1.81 -66.26
C ARG A 30 -18.02 -0.64 -67.18
N GLU A 31 -19.10 0.07 -66.89
CA GLU A 31 -19.52 1.25 -67.67
C GLU A 31 -18.63 2.48 -67.38
N HIS A 32 -18.05 2.60 -66.18
CA HIS A 32 -17.28 3.79 -65.74
C HIS A 32 -15.78 3.53 -65.59
N GLY A 33 -15.31 2.30 -65.82
CA GLY A 33 -13.93 2.00 -66.22
C GLY A 33 -12.85 2.66 -65.38
N LEU A 34 -12.90 2.54 -64.05
CA LEU A 34 -11.82 3.02 -63.18
C LEU A 34 -10.70 1.97 -63.06
N GLY A 35 -10.07 1.67 -64.19
CA GLY A 35 -8.82 0.93 -64.23
C GLY A 35 -8.37 0.58 -65.65
N THR A 36 -7.39 1.32 -66.19
CA THR A 36 -6.47 0.80 -67.20
C THR A 36 -5.04 1.34 -66.99
N LEU A 37 -4.07 0.45 -67.25
CA LEU A 37 -2.62 0.65 -67.25
C LEU A 37 -2.14 1.45 -68.49
N PRO A 38 -0.85 1.80 -68.56
CA PRO A 38 -0.12 1.35 -69.75
C PRO A 38 1.21 0.63 -69.45
N ASP A 39 1.56 -0.27 -70.39
CA ASP A 39 2.77 -1.08 -70.46
C ASP A 39 4.07 -0.26 -70.60
N SER A 40 5.13 -0.74 -69.95
CA SER A 40 6.53 -0.80 -70.45
C SER A 40 7.43 -1.55 -69.43
N ALA A 41 8.19 -2.54 -69.89
CA ALA A 41 9.06 -3.44 -69.11
C ALA A 41 10.46 -2.85 -68.78
N PRO A 42 11.38 -3.58 -68.12
CA PRO A 42 11.34 -4.02 -66.73
C PRO A 42 12.51 -3.44 -65.90
N ALA A 43 12.28 -3.07 -64.64
CA ALA A 43 13.35 -2.83 -63.67
C ALA A 43 12.96 -3.41 -62.30
N ARG A 44 13.80 -4.33 -61.79
CA ARG A 44 13.64 -4.93 -60.46
C ARG A 44 13.75 -3.83 -59.40
N HIS A 45 12.60 -3.41 -58.84
CA HIS A 45 12.56 -2.67 -57.59
C HIS A 45 11.59 -3.31 -56.61
N VAL A 46 12.14 -3.84 -55.53
CA VAL A 46 11.44 -4.33 -54.35
C VAL A 46 10.62 -3.19 -53.75
N ARG A 47 9.29 -3.22 -53.93
CA ARG A 47 8.38 -2.24 -53.31
C ARG A 47 8.20 -2.57 -51.84
N ARG A 48 8.95 -1.89 -50.97
CA ARG A 48 8.63 -1.75 -49.54
C ARG A 48 7.24 -1.12 -49.43
N ARG A 49 6.28 -1.81 -48.79
CA ARG A 49 5.00 -1.22 -48.35
C ARG A 49 5.33 -0.07 -47.39
N ARG A 50 5.14 1.18 -47.84
CA ARG A 50 5.12 2.35 -46.94
C ARG A 50 3.78 2.32 -46.20
N GLY A 51 3.80 1.92 -44.92
CA GLY A 51 2.68 2.13 -44.02
C GLY A 51 2.35 3.62 -43.92
N SER A 52 1.07 3.94 -43.76
CA SER A 52 0.60 5.33 -43.67
C SER A 52 1.27 6.01 -42.46
N PRO A 53 2.00 7.13 -42.63
CA PRO A 53 2.79 7.76 -41.56
C PRO A 53 1.93 8.23 -40.37
N VAL A 54 0.64 8.45 -40.61
CA VAL A 54 -0.33 8.83 -39.57
C VAL A 54 -0.61 7.67 -38.61
N LEU A 55 -0.72 6.45 -39.13
CA LEU A 55 -0.99 5.25 -38.35
C LEU A 55 0.25 4.81 -37.55
N ALA A 56 1.43 4.96 -38.16
CA ALA A 56 2.70 4.77 -37.44
C ALA A 56 2.87 5.84 -36.33
N GLY A 57 2.51 7.09 -36.60
CA GLY A 57 2.56 8.18 -35.61
C GLY A 57 1.68 7.89 -34.39
N LEU A 58 0.42 7.54 -34.59
CA LEU A 58 -0.52 7.21 -33.49
C LEU A 58 -0.04 6.04 -32.63
N VAL A 59 0.51 4.99 -33.25
CA VAL A 59 1.07 3.84 -32.51
C VAL A 59 2.28 4.26 -31.70
N VAL A 60 3.18 5.07 -32.26
CA VAL A 60 4.35 5.57 -31.53
C VAL A 60 3.93 6.48 -30.38
N THR A 61 2.96 7.38 -30.57
CA THR A 61 2.45 8.25 -29.50
C THR A 61 1.75 7.45 -28.40
N ALA A 62 0.94 6.45 -28.75
CA ALA A 62 0.32 5.56 -27.77
C ALA A 62 1.36 4.76 -26.99
N LEU A 63 2.39 4.22 -27.66
CA LEU A 63 3.49 3.51 -27.00
C LEU A 63 4.33 4.43 -26.12
N LEU A 64 4.56 5.68 -26.53
CA LEU A 64 5.25 6.68 -25.71
C LEU A 64 4.42 7.08 -24.49
N MET A 65 3.10 7.28 -24.65
CA MET A 65 2.20 7.55 -23.52
C MET A 65 2.15 6.37 -22.56
N VAL A 66 2.06 5.14 -23.06
CA VAL A 66 2.16 3.92 -22.23
C VAL A 66 3.53 3.85 -21.55
N GLY A 67 4.62 4.14 -22.25
CA GLY A 67 5.97 4.18 -21.67
C GLY A 67 6.11 5.23 -20.56
N VAL A 68 5.54 6.42 -20.76
CA VAL A 68 5.48 7.49 -19.75
C VAL A 68 4.64 7.05 -18.56
N VAL A 69 3.47 6.43 -18.79
CA VAL A 69 2.62 5.89 -17.72
C VAL A 69 3.29 4.72 -17.01
N LEU A 70 4.15 3.93 -17.64
CA LEU A 70 4.85 2.81 -16.99
C LEU A 70 6.07 3.27 -16.20
N VAL A 71 6.87 4.20 -16.74
CA VAL A 71 8.19 4.57 -16.18
C VAL A 71 8.22 5.94 -15.50
N GLY A 72 7.17 6.76 -15.64
CA GLY A 72 7.11 8.13 -15.12
C GLY A 72 7.11 8.19 -13.59
N PRO A 73 7.98 9.01 -12.96
CA PRO A 73 8.15 9.05 -11.51
C PRO A 73 7.10 9.89 -10.75
N GLY A 74 6.02 10.34 -11.41
CA GLY A 74 5.04 11.27 -10.83
C GLY A 74 3.82 10.60 -10.20
N ASP A 75 3.38 11.11 -9.05
CA ASP A 75 2.21 10.63 -8.30
C ASP A 75 0.90 10.62 -9.12
N GLU A 76 0.74 11.56 -10.07
CA GLU A 76 -0.42 11.62 -10.97
C GLU A 76 -0.57 10.35 -11.84
N LEU A 77 0.55 9.69 -12.17
CA LEU A 77 0.55 8.46 -12.95
C LEU A 77 0.28 7.21 -12.09
N ALA A 78 0.49 7.29 -10.77
CA ALA A 78 0.22 6.18 -9.85
C ALA A 78 -1.27 5.83 -9.79
N THR A 79 -2.16 6.84 -9.79
CA THR A 79 -3.61 6.62 -9.85
C THR A 79 -4.03 5.92 -11.13
N VAL A 80 -3.46 6.31 -12.28
CA VAL A 80 -3.74 5.68 -13.57
C VAL A 80 -3.22 4.24 -13.60
N ARG A 81 -2.00 4.00 -13.10
CA ARG A 81 -1.43 2.64 -12.97
C ARG A 81 -2.32 1.72 -12.13
N ARG A 82 -2.83 2.19 -10.98
CA ARG A 82 -3.73 1.39 -10.13
C ARG A 82 -5.03 1.02 -10.83
N LEU A 83 -5.61 1.92 -11.61
CA LEU A 83 -6.81 1.62 -12.42
C LEU A 83 -6.59 0.44 -13.39
N PHE A 84 -5.34 0.24 -13.83
CA PHE A 84 -4.94 -0.85 -14.71
C PHE A 84 -4.20 -2.00 -13.98
N GLY A 85 -4.18 -2.02 -12.64
CA GLY A 85 -3.54 -3.09 -11.86
C GLY A 85 -2.00 -3.06 -11.92
N LEU A 86 -1.41 -1.91 -12.17
CA LEU A 86 0.05 -1.68 -12.26
C LEU A 86 0.59 -0.90 -11.05
N GLY A 87 -0.16 -0.88 -9.95
CA GLY A 87 0.31 -0.30 -8.69
C GLY A 87 1.35 -1.19 -8.00
N PRO A 88 2.13 -0.67 -7.05
CA PRO A 88 2.99 -1.51 -6.22
C PRO A 88 2.13 -2.61 -5.57
N ASP A 89 2.65 -3.83 -5.58
CA ASP A 89 2.08 -4.93 -4.80
C ASP A 89 2.34 -4.65 -3.32
N ARG A 90 1.40 -5.05 -2.45
CA ARG A 90 1.64 -5.04 -1.01
C ARG A 90 2.81 -5.95 -0.68
N TYR A 91 3.60 -5.58 0.32
CA TYR A 91 4.75 -6.37 0.75
C TYR A 91 4.37 -7.74 1.30
N GLY A 92 3.38 -7.76 2.19
CA GLY A 92 2.84 -8.96 2.78
C GLY A 92 1.32 -8.97 2.81
N SER A 93 0.80 -10.03 3.42
CA SER A 93 -0.59 -10.09 3.85
C SER A 93 -0.61 -10.58 5.28
N PRO A 94 -1.42 -9.97 6.14
CA PRO A 94 -1.55 -10.42 7.52
C PRO A 94 -2.11 -11.85 7.56
N PRO A 95 -1.88 -12.60 8.65
CA PRO A 95 -2.48 -13.90 8.85
C PRO A 95 -4.01 -13.80 8.83
N ALA A 96 -4.65 -14.92 8.51
CA ALA A 96 -6.09 -15.02 8.68
C ALA A 96 -6.45 -14.90 10.17
N TYR A 97 -7.46 -14.10 10.47
CA TYR A 97 -8.06 -13.94 11.79
C TYR A 97 -9.56 -14.30 11.73
N THR A 98 -10.15 -14.60 12.89
CA THR A 98 -11.59 -14.78 13.02
C THR A 98 -12.21 -13.46 13.48
N PRO A 99 -13.12 -12.85 12.70
CA PRO A 99 -13.73 -11.59 13.08
C PRO A 99 -14.54 -11.69 14.38
N GLY A 100 -14.33 -10.75 15.30
CA GLY A 100 -15.10 -10.59 16.53
C GLY A 100 -14.78 -11.58 17.64
N GLU A 101 -13.59 -12.21 17.63
CA GLU A 101 -13.10 -13.05 18.73
C GLU A 101 -12.45 -12.26 19.88
N GLY A 102 -12.23 -10.95 19.71
CA GLY A 102 -11.61 -10.09 20.70
C GLY A 102 -11.92 -8.60 20.46
N SER A 103 -11.29 -7.74 21.26
CA SER A 103 -11.48 -6.28 21.21
C SER A 103 -10.29 -5.59 20.54
N PHE A 104 -10.54 -4.56 19.73
CA PHE A 104 -9.49 -3.68 19.23
C PHE A 104 -10.03 -2.26 19.04
N ALA A 105 -9.13 -1.30 19.08
CA ALA A 105 -9.39 0.09 18.76
C ALA A 105 -8.26 0.65 17.89
N PHE A 106 -8.51 1.78 17.22
CA PHE A 106 -7.52 2.46 16.39
C PHE A 106 -7.24 3.85 16.95
N LEU A 107 -5.96 4.25 16.96
CA LEU A 107 -5.55 5.57 17.47
C LEU A 107 -6.28 6.71 16.74
N THR A 108 -6.54 6.50 15.46
CA THR A 108 -7.24 7.46 14.63
C THR A 108 -7.90 6.78 13.44
N THR A 109 -9.08 7.26 13.08
CA THR A 109 -9.84 6.81 11.92
C THR A 109 -9.99 7.96 10.92
N GLN A 110 -10.26 7.59 9.67
CA GLN A 110 -10.53 8.57 8.62
C GLN A 110 -11.75 9.41 9.00
N ARG A 111 -11.74 10.68 8.58
CA ARG A 111 -12.79 11.63 8.94
C ARG A 111 -14.17 11.15 8.47
N GLY A 112 -15.04 10.80 9.43
CA GLY A 112 -16.41 10.39 9.15
C GLY A 112 -16.58 8.93 8.74
N SER A 113 -15.58 8.07 8.99
CA SER A 113 -15.70 6.62 8.85
C SER A 113 -14.97 5.89 9.98
N ASP A 114 -15.16 4.57 10.03
CA ASP A 114 -14.45 3.65 10.93
C ASP A 114 -13.21 3.04 10.25
N GLU A 115 -12.81 3.55 9.08
CA GLU A 115 -11.59 3.09 8.41
C GLU A 115 -10.36 3.59 9.17
N PRO A 116 -9.39 2.73 9.51
CA PRO A 116 -8.22 3.16 10.25
C PRO A 116 -7.31 4.06 9.42
N VAL A 117 -6.61 4.95 10.10
CA VAL A 117 -5.39 5.59 9.59
C VAL A 117 -4.21 4.68 9.93
N GLY A 118 -3.33 4.44 8.96
CA GLY A 118 -2.16 3.58 9.12
C GLY A 118 -1.02 3.96 8.17
N TYR A 119 0.05 3.18 8.20
CA TYR A 119 1.14 3.26 7.21
C TYR A 119 0.70 2.67 5.86
N ASP A 120 1.25 3.20 4.76
CA ASP A 120 0.98 2.68 3.42
C ASP A 120 1.54 1.25 3.26
N PRO A 121 0.71 0.20 3.09
CA PRO A 121 1.18 -1.18 3.02
C PRO A 121 1.92 -1.53 1.72
N CYS A 122 2.02 -0.57 0.80
CA CYS A 122 2.81 -0.66 -0.42
C CYS A 122 4.14 0.10 -0.34
N SER A 123 4.48 0.70 0.80
CA SER A 123 5.74 1.40 1.04
C SER A 123 6.39 0.85 2.32
N PRO A 124 7.73 0.71 2.37
CA PRO A 124 8.40 0.22 3.56
C PRO A 124 8.31 1.25 4.69
N VAL A 125 8.10 0.78 5.91
CA VAL A 125 8.17 1.57 7.13
C VAL A 125 9.60 1.51 7.64
N GLU A 126 10.39 2.53 7.31
CA GLU A 126 11.77 2.62 7.78
C GLU A 126 11.80 2.92 9.29
N TYR A 127 12.68 2.22 10.02
CA TYR A 127 12.98 2.53 11.42
C TYR A 127 14.47 2.62 11.69
N VAL A 128 14.82 3.35 12.76
CA VAL A 128 16.18 3.49 13.30
C VAL A 128 16.13 3.30 14.81
N VAL A 129 17.24 2.82 15.39
CA VAL A 129 17.31 2.59 16.84
C VAL A 129 18.30 3.56 17.50
N ASN A 130 17.83 4.34 18.47
CA ASN A 130 18.71 5.07 19.37
C ASN A 130 19.14 4.13 20.50
N THR A 131 20.42 3.79 20.52
CA THR A 131 20.98 2.79 21.44
C THR A 131 21.51 3.41 22.74
N ALA A 132 21.34 4.72 22.93
CA ALA A 132 21.66 5.33 24.21
C ALA A 132 20.74 4.72 25.28
N ASP A 133 21.33 4.36 26.42
CA ASP A 133 20.62 3.84 27.59
C ASP A 133 19.89 2.49 27.36
N ALA A 134 20.12 1.84 26.21
CA ALA A 134 19.54 0.56 25.86
C ALA A 134 20.11 -0.62 26.68
N PRO A 135 19.31 -1.62 27.04
CA PRO A 135 19.78 -2.83 27.71
C PRO A 135 20.67 -3.67 26.78
N PRO A 136 21.55 -4.54 27.29
CA PRO A 136 22.49 -5.30 26.45
C PRO A 136 21.84 -6.21 25.39
N ASP A 137 20.60 -6.63 25.60
CA ASP A 137 19.79 -7.50 24.73
C ASP A 137 18.78 -6.72 23.86
N TRP A 138 18.91 -5.39 23.74
CA TRP A 138 18.00 -4.54 22.96
C TRP A 138 17.84 -5.01 21.51
N GLU A 139 18.90 -5.50 20.87
CA GLU A 139 18.88 -5.94 19.47
C GLU A 139 17.85 -7.05 19.25
N GLU A 140 17.79 -8.01 20.18
CA GLU A 140 16.87 -9.14 20.12
C GLU A 140 15.43 -8.71 20.41
N LEU A 141 15.24 -7.84 21.41
CA LEU A 141 13.93 -7.26 21.76
C LEU A 141 13.29 -6.53 20.58
N VAL A 142 14.05 -5.65 19.93
CA VAL A 142 13.58 -4.88 18.78
C VAL A 142 13.35 -5.77 17.57
N ALA A 143 14.29 -6.68 17.27
CA ALA A 143 14.15 -7.57 16.12
C ALA A 143 12.93 -8.49 16.22
N ASP A 144 12.68 -9.06 17.39
CA ASP A 144 11.51 -9.93 17.63
C ASP A 144 10.21 -9.14 17.51
N GLY A 145 10.13 -7.94 18.10
CA GLY A 145 8.91 -7.14 18.06
C GLY A 145 8.58 -6.65 16.65
N VAL A 146 9.60 -6.26 15.89
CA VAL A 146 9.47 -5.95 14.46
C VAL A 146 8.94 -7.16 13.70
N ALA A 147 9.53 -8.35 13.91
CA ALA A 147 9.09 -9.57 13.24
C ALA A 147 7.64 -9.96 13.58
N HIS A 148 7.23 -9.84 14.85
CA HIS A 148 5.84 -10.07 15.27
C HIS A 148 4.87 -9.09 14.60
N THR A 149 5.25 -7.82 14.51
CA THR A 149 4.45 -6.75 13.91
C THR A 149 4.34 -6.90 12.40
N GLU A 150 5.44 -7.18 11.70
CA GLU A 150 5.45 -7.51 10.28
C GLU A 150 4.58 -8.72 9.98
N TRP A 151 4.67 -9.78 10.81
CA TRP A 151 3.82 -10.95 10.65
C TRP A 151 2.34 -10.60 10.82
N ALA A 152 1.97 -9.88 11.89
CA ALA A 152 0.57 -9.59 12.21
C ALA A 152 -0.09 -8.61 11.24
N THR A 153 0.68 -7.70 10.64
CA THR A 153 0.17 -6.66 9.73
C THR A 153 0.39 -6.98 8.25
N GLY A 154 1.48 -7.66 7.90
CA GLY A 154 1.96 -7.78 6.52
C GLY A 154 2.66 -6.52 5.99
N LEU A 155 2.97 -5.54 6.85
CA LEU A 155 3.85 -4.42 6.52
C LEU A 155 5.30 -4.89 6.40
N GLU A 156 6.12 -4.15 5.66
CA GLU A 156 7.59 -4.31 5.65
C GLU A 156 8.20 -3.20 6.53
N LEU A 157 8.88 -3.59 7.61
CA LEU A 157 9.58 -2.70 8.53
C LEU A 157 11.09 -2.84 8.29
N VAL A 158 11.71 -1.78 7.78
CA VAL A 158 13.11 -1.83 7.34
C VAL A 158 14.03 -1.15 8.34
N ASP A 159 14.96 -1.93 8.91
CA ASP A 159 16.04 -1.41 9.74
C ASP A 159 16.98 -0.53 8.90
N ARG A 160 17.20 0.71 9.35
CA ARG A 160 18.15 1.66 8.76
C ARG A 160 19.39 1.88 9.64
N GLY A 161 19.56 1.05 10.67
CA GLY A 161 20.67 1.06 11.61
C GLY A 161 20.40 1.95 12.83
N THR A 162 21.49 2.28 13.52
CA THR A 162 21.42 3.10 14.73
C THR A 162 21.42 4.59 14.44
N THR A 163 20.93 5.39 15.38
CA THR A 163 20.85 6.85 15.27
C THR A 163 21.17 7.53 16.61
N ASP A 164 21.57 8.80 16.53
CA ASP A 164 21.65 9.71 17.69
C ASP A 164 20.35 10.54 17.85
N ASP A 165 19.38 10.37 16.94
CA ASP A 165 18.07 11.04 17.02
C ASP A 165 17.38 10.66 18.32
N ARG A 166 17.22 11.63 19.21
CA ARG A 166 16.61 11.45 20.53
C ARG A 166 15.19 12.03 20.71
N PRO A 167 14.68 12.98 19.89
CA PRO A 167 13.29 13.40 20.04
C PRO A 167 12.32 12.22 19.79
N PHE A 168 11.59 11.83 20.85
CA PHE A 168 10.60 10.77 20.84
C PHE A 168 9.15 11.28 20.71
N ASP A 169 8.93 12.58 20.45
CA ASP A 169 7.61 13.15 20.13
C ASP A 169 7.38 13.11 18.60
N PRO A 170 6.39 12.35 18.07
CA PRO A 170 6.12 12.26 16.64
C PRO A 170 5.80 13.59 15.94
N VAL A 171 5.27 14.58 16.65
CA VAL A 171 4.99 15.91 16.09
C VAL A 171 6.29 16.67 15.87
N GLN A 172 7.20 16.67 16.84
CA GLN A 172 8.55 17.21 16.69
C GLN A 172 9.30 16.44 15.60
N ARG A 173 9.17 15.10 15.59
CA ARG A 173 9.17 14.15 14.45
C ARG A 173 8.91 14.71 13.06
N GLY A 174 7.66 15.06 12.77
CA GLY A 174 7.25 15.48 11.43
C GLY A 174 7.61 16.92 11.05
N ALA A 175 8.01 17.76 12.01
CA ALA A 175 8.20 19.19 11.77
C ALA A 175 9.41 19.54 10.88
N PHE A 176 10.38 18.64 10.69
CA PHE A 176 11.73 19.01 10.23
C PHE A 176 12.06 18.81 8.74
N SER A 177 11.24 18.13 7.93
CA SER A 177 11.53 18.03 6.50
C SER A 177 10.31 17.57 5.72
N GLY A 178 10.16 18.05 4.47
CA GLY A 178 9.16 17.54 3.52
C GLY A 178 9.37 16.08 3.09
N THR A 179 10.20 15.33 3.80
CA THR A 179 10.45 13.90 3.66
C THR A 179 10.17 13.26 5.02
N PRO A 180 9.34 12.21 5.08
CA PRO A 180 9.09 11.51 6.32
C PRO A 180 10.39 10.96 6.93
N ARG A 181 10.59 11.15 8.23
CA ARG A 181 11.71 10.56 8.96
C ARG A 181 11.36 9.11 9.33
N PRO A 182 12.35 8.20 9.38
CA PRO A 182 12.14 6.86 9.94
C PRO A 182 11.54 6.92 11.35
N VAL A 183 10.77 5.89 11.70
CA VAL A 183 10.34 5.63 13.08
C VAL A 183 11.60 5.52 13.95
N VAL A 184 11.62 6.19 15.10
CA VAL A 184 12.71 6.01 16.06
C VAL A 184 12.27 5.08 17.18
N ILE A 185 13.11 4.12 17.52
CA ILE A 185 12.94 3.27 18.70
C ILE A 185 14.09 3.60 19.64
N GLY A 186 13.82 3.84 20.91
CA GLY A 186 14.88 4.10 21.88
C GLY A 186 14.41 3.97 23.32
N PHE A 187 15.31 4.34 24.22
CA PHE A 187 15.16 4.18 25.66
C PHE A 187 15.35 5.54 26.33
N ALA A 188 14.51 5.86 27.31
CA ALA A 188 14.53 7.14 28.02
C ALA A 188 14.06 6.97 29.47
N ASP A 189 14.33 7.97 30.31
CA ASP A 189 13.84 8.07 31.69
C ASP A 189 12.74 9.15 31.80
N GLU A 190 12.10 9.22 32.98
CA GLU A 190 11.07 10.22 33.27
C GLU A 190 11.61 11.66 33.31
N ASP A 191 12.92 11.85 33.55
CA ASP A 191 13.57 13.17 33.54
C ASP A 191 13.67 13.74 32.12
N GLU A 192 13.86 12.88 31.12
CA GLU A 192 13.84 13.25 29.71
C GLU A 192 12.41 13.33 29.14
N LEU A 193 11.55 12.39 29.52
CA LEU A 193 10.16 12.30 29.06
C LEU A 193 9.21 12.17 30.25
N ASP A 194 8.62 13.30 30.67
CA ASP A 194 7.61 13.36 31.73
C ASP A 194 6.47 12.31 31.58
N GLY A 195 6.20 11.86 30.35
CA GLY A 195 5.18 10.85 30.05
C GLY A 195 5.52 9.43 30.51
N LEU A 196 6.77 9.14 30.85
CA LEU A 196 7.21 7.86 31.42
C LEU A 196 7.05 7.81 32.94
N ALA A 197 6.68 8.93 33.59
CA ALA A 197 6.54 8.96 35.04
C ALA A 197 5.44 8.01 35.54
N GLY A 198 5.70 7.33 36.65
CA GLY A 198 4.75 6.42 37.30
C GLY A 198 4.90 4.97 36.83
N ASP A 199 3.77 4.31 36.53
CA ASP A 199 3.75 2.89 36.14
C ASP A 199 3.73 2.70 34.59
N VAL A 200 4.41 3.59 33.85
CA VAL A 200 4.43 3.60 32.38
C VAL A 200 5.72 2.97 31.86
N ALA A 201 5.63 1.80 31.23
CA ALA A 201 6.81 1.08 30.73
C ALA A 201 7.30 1.53 29.35
N GLY A 202 6.47 2.28 28.62
CA GLY A 202 6.77 2.73 27.27
C GLY A 202 5.76 3.73 26.72
N LEU A 203 6.16 4.40 25.64
CA LEU A 203 5.36 5.35 24.89
C LEU A 203 5.57 5.14 23.39
N GLY A 204 4.53 4.67 22.72
CA GLY A 204 4.48 4.44 21.28
C GLY A 204 3.47 5.36 20.60
N GLY A 205 3.75 5.74 19.36
CA GLY A 205 2.78 6.47 18.56
C GLY A 205 3.29 6.93 17.21
N SER A 206 2.36 7.45 16.41
CA SER A 206 2.63 7.87 15.03
C SER A 206 2.01 9.23 14.71
N LEU A 207 2.64 9.93 13.77
CA LEU A 207 2.12 11.17 13.22
C LEU A 207 1.34 10.91 11.94
N ALA A 208 0.07 11.30 11.95
CA ALA A 208 -0.77 11.31 10.76
C ALA A 208 -0.62 12.60 9.96
N VAL A 209 -0.54 12.49 8.64
CA VAL A 209 -0.54 13.61 7.69
C VAL A 209 -1.58 13.37 6.62
N ARG A 210 -2.21 14.45 6.16
CA ARG A 210 -3.24 14.42 5.11
C ARG A 210 -2.63 14.55 3.72
N ASP A 211 -3.04 13.71 2.76
CA ASP A 211 -2.68 13.88 1.34
C ASP A 211 -3.54 14.93 0.64
N SER A 212 -3.20 15.18 -0.63
CA SER A 212 -3.97 16.00 -1.56
C SER A 212 -5.38 15.48 -1.86
N LEU A 213 -5.66 14.20 -1.57
CA LEU A 213 -6.98 13.58 -1.76
C LEU A 213 -7.84 13.64 -0.48
N GLY A 214 -7.29 14.15 0.62
CA GLY A 214 -7.99 14.33 1.88
C GLY A 214 -7.98 13.12 2.81
N ARG A 215 -7.17 12.09 2.53
CA ARG A 215 -6.97 10.94 3.42
C ARG A 215 -5.77 11.14 4.33
N ASP A 216 -5.90 10.65 5.56
CA ASP A 216 -4.84 10.67 6.56
C ASP A 216 -4.06 9.34 6.52
N TYR A 217 -2.74 9.41 6.72
CA TYR A 217 -1.84 8.24 6.82
C TYR A 217 -0.69 8.57 7.76
N PHE A 218 -0.15 7.53 8.40
CA PHE A 218 1.07 7.67 9.19
C PHE A 218 2.29 7.79 8.29
N VAL A 219 3.20 8.67 8.68
CA VAL A 219 4.44 8.95 7.93
C VAL A 219 5.69 8.71 8.77
N THR A 220 5.56 8.77 10.09
CA THR A 220 6.65 8.58 11.05
C THR A 220 6.04 8.29 12.41
N GLY A 221 6.85 7.81 13.33
CA GLY A 221 6.46 7.51 14.70
C GLY A 221 7.67 7.44 15.61
N SER A 222 7.40 7.06 16.85
CA SER A 222 8.42 6.88 17.87
C SER A 222 7.98 5.85 18.89
N ILE A 223 8.98 5.21 19.48
CA ILE A 223 8.89 4.41 20.69
C ILE A 223 9.96 4.93 21.66
N ALA A 224 9.54 5.22 22.89
CA ALA A 224 10.43 5.41 24.03
C ALA A 224 10.10 4.35 25.08
N LEU A 225 11.07 3.52 25.43
CA LEU A 225 10.95 2.48 26.46
C LEU A 225 11.63 2.96 27.75
N ASP A 226 11.00 2.71 28.90
CA ASP A 226 11.52 3.18 30.18
C ASP A 226 12.80 2.43 30.57
N THR A 227 13.90 3.17 30.74
CA THR A 227 15.19 2.62 31.19
C THR A 227 15.15 1.96 32.57
N GLU A 228 14.22 2.35 33.45
CA GLU A 228 14.04 1.70 34.76
C GLU A 228 13.41 0.30 34.62
N VAL A 229 12.58 0.10 33.58
CA VAL A 229 11.98 -1.20 33.26
C VAL A 229 12.96 -2.08 32.47
N PHE A 230 13.76 -1.47 31.61
CA PHE A 230 14.75 -2.14 30.75
C PHE A 230 16.18 -1.99 31.30
N ASP A 231 16.41 -2.41 32.56
CA ASP A 231 17.64 -2.12 33.31
C ASP A 231 18.80 -3.11 33.09
N GLY A 232 18.60 -4.16 32.29
CA GLY A 232 19.59 -5.21 32.10
C GLY A 232 19.18 -6.30 31.12
N THR A 233 19.97 -7.38 31.07
CA THR A 233 19.67 -8.54 30.22
C THR A 233 18.56 -9.37 30.85
N SER A 234 17.52 -9.62 30.08
CA SER A 234 16.34 -10.36 30.51
C SER A 234 16.39 -11.84 30.09
N SER A 235 15.69 -12.71 30.81
CA SER A 235 15.56 -14.12 30.42
C SER A 235 14.26 -14.76 30.91
N GLY A 236 13.82 -15.85 30.27
CA GLY A 236 12.64 -16.60 30.69
C GLY A 236 11.37 -15.74 30.69
N GLU A 237 10.65 -15.71 31.81
CA GLU A 237 9.38 -14.98 31.96
C GLU A 237 9.58 -13.45 31.90
N GLU A 238 10.70 -12.94 32.40
CA GLU A 238 11.04 -11.51 32.34
C GLU A 238 11.23 -11.07 30.89
N ARG A 239 12.00 -11.84 30.10
CA ARG A 239 12.21 -11.58 28.66
C ARG A 239 10.88 -11.54 27.90
N ALA A 240 9.95 -12.44 28.22
CA ALA A 240 8.62 -12.46 27.62
C ALA A 240 7.79 -11.24 28.02
N SER A 241 7.95 -10.74 29.25
CA SER A 241 7.26 -9.54 29.74
C SER A 241 7.80 -8.28 29.08
N LEU A 242 9.13 -8.14 28.96
CA LEU A 242 9.75 -7.02 28.22
C LEU A 242 9.40 -7.06 26.73
N GLN A 243 9.34 -8.25 26.12
CA GLN A 243 8.89 -8.40 24.74
C GLN A 243 7.45 -7.90 24.57
N ALA A 244 6.58 -8.22 25.52
CA ALA A 244 5.18 -7.79 25.48
C ALA A 244 5.04 -6.27 25.44
N ILE A 245 5.92 -5.54 26.15
CA ILE A 245 5.96 -4.09 26.15
C ILE A 245 6.40 -3.57 24.78
N VAL A 246 7.48 -4.14 24.21
CA VAL A 246 7.95 -3.75 22.85
C VAL A 246 6.86 -3.99 21.80
N ASP A 247 6.20 -5.14 21.86
CA ASP A 247 5.10 -5.50 20.96
C ASP A 247 3.91 -4.54 21.14
N HIS A 248 3.56 -4.18 22.38
CA HIS A 248 2.50 -3.20 22.69
C HIS A 248 2.79 -1.83 22.07
N GLU A 249 4.01 -1.30 22.26
CA GLU A 249 4.37 0.01 21.71
C GLU A 249 4.45 -0.01 20.17
N LEU A 250 4.88 -1.13 19.57
CA LEU A 250 4.81 -1.30 18.12
C LEU A 250 3.37 -1.35 17.61
N GLY A 251 2.46 -1.96 18.39
CA GLY A 251 1.01 -1.91 18.15
C GLY A 251 0.51 -0.47 18.04
N HIS A 252 0.90 0.40 18.98
CA HIS A 252 0.61 1.83 18.90
C HIS A 252 1.23 2.51 17.68
N VAL A 253 2.50 2.23 17.38
CA VAL A 253 3.15 2.80 16.19
C VAL A 253 2.34 2.47 14.94
N VAL A 254 1.96 1.21 14.73
CA VAL A 254 1.23 0.84 13.50
C VAL A 254 -0.24 1.27 13.50
N GLY A 255 -0.83 1.58 14.65
CA GLY A 255 -2.10 2.31 14.76
C GLY A 255 -3.14 1.76 15.72
N LEU A 256 -2.83 0.75 16.53
CA LEU A 256 -3.76 0.28 17.57
C LEU A 256 -3.83 1.26 18.73
N ASP A 257 -5.03 1.43 19.26
CA ASP A 257 -5.27 2.15 20.52
C ASP A 257 -5.53 1.15 21.65
N HIS A 258 -5.51 1.64 22.89
CA HIS A 258 -5.88 0.83 24.04
C HIS A 258 -7.33 0.34 23.96
N VAL A 259 -7.55 -0.84 24.53
CA VAL A 259 -8.88 -1.41 24.79
C VAL A 259 -9.03 -1.72 26.27
N ASP A 260 -10.26 -1.92 26.72
CA ASP A 260 -10.60 -2.38 28.08
C ASP A 260 -10.90 -3.88 28.06
N ASP A 261 -9.94 -4.68 27.58
CA ASP A 261 -10.08 -6.13 27.40
C ASP A 261 -8.79 -6.86 27.80
N PRO A 262 -8.74 -7.55 28.97
CA PRO A 262 -7.53 -8.17 29.48
C PRO A 262 -7.03 -9.38 28.67
N ASP A 263 -7.82 -9.87 27.71
CA ASP A 263 -7.37 -10.93 26.79
C ASP A 263 -6.51 -10.38 25.63
N GLU A 264 -6.43 -9.06 25.49
CA GLU A 264 -5.67 -8.33 24.47
C GLU A 264 -4.39 -7.74 25.05
N LEU A 265 -3.32 -7.74 24.25
CA LEU A 265 -2.06 -7.11 24.61
C LEU A 265 -2.20 -5.59 24.68
N MET A 266 -3.13 -5.00 23.91
CA MET A 266 -3.45 -3.56 23.96
C MET A 266 -4.33 -3.16 25.16
N TYR A 267 -4.52 -4.03 26.16
CA TYR A 267 -5.09 -3.62 27.45
C TYR A 267 -4.12 -2.69 28.19
N ALA A 268 -4.55 -1.47 28.51
CA ALA A 268 -3.67 -0.45 29.13
C ALA A 268 -3.09 -0.90 30.49
N GLU A 269 -3.82 -1.75 31.22
CA GLU A 269 -3.38 -2.31 32.50
C GLU A 269 -2.93 -3.78 32.35
N ASN A 270 -2.40 -4.16 31.18
CA ASN A 270 -2.02 -5.54 30.88
C ASN A 270 -1.26 -6.23 32.03
N VAL A 271 -1.87 -7.30 32.56
CA VAL A 271 -1.27 -8.16 33.58
C VAL A 271 -1.03 -9.55 32.97
N GLY A 272 0.12 -9.72 32.34
CA GLY A 272 0.67 -11.04 31.99
C GLY A 272 0.29 -11.59 30.61
N ARG A 273 -0.40 -10.82 29.75
CA ARG A 273 -0.47 -11.15 28.32
C ARG A 273 0.89 -10.84 27.69
N THR A 274 1.52 -11.83 27.06
CA THR A 274 2.86 -11.67 26.45
C THR A 274 2.87 -11.73 24.93
N THR A 275 1.70 -11.82 24.30
CA THR A 275 1.54 -11.90 22.85
C THR A 275 0.23 -11.25 22.45
N TYR A 276 0.14 -10.70 21.23
CA TYR A 276 -1.11 -10.18 20.68
C TYR A 276 -2.31 -11.11 20.92
N GLY A 277 -3.42 -10.54 21.35
CA GLY A 277 -4.70 -11.22 21.50
C GLY A 277 -5.46 -11.34 20.18
N PRO A 278 -6.60 -12.06 20.17
CA PRO A 278 -7.40 -12.23 18.95
C PRO A 278 -7.88 -10.90 18.35
N GLY A 279 -8.28 -9.95 19.19
CA GLY A 279 -8.69 -8.61 18.78
C GLY A 279 -7.54 -7.80 18.23
N ASP A 280 -6.38 -7.81 18.89
CA ASP A 280 -5.16 -7.16 18.39
C ASP A 280 -4.80 -7.66 16.99
N LEU A 281 -4.81 -8.98 16.78
CA LEU A 281 -4.51 -9.58 15.48
C LEU A 281 -5.52 -9.17 14.40
N GLU A 282 -6.80 -9.06 14.76
CA GLU A 282 -7.82 -8.52 13.85
C GLU A 282 -7.55 -7.04 13.51
N GLY A 283 -7.22 -6.21 14.51
CA GLY A 283 -6.89 -4.81 14.33
C GLY A 283 -5.64 -4.60 13.46
N LEU A 284 -4.54 -5.31 13.75
CA LEU A 284 -3.29 -5.29 13.00
C LEU A 284 -3.50 -5.72 11.55
N ALA A 285 -4.29 -6.79 11.34
CA ALA A 285 -4.62 -7.24 9.99
C ALA A 285 -5.43 -6.21 9.20
N ARG A 286 -6.33 -5.46 9.86
CA ARG A 286 -7.08 -4.37 9.24
C ARG A 286 -6.17 -3.19 8.88
N LEU A 287 -5.21 -2.83 9.74
CA LEU A 287 -4.21 -1.78 9.49
C LEU A 287 -3.32 -2.11 8.28
N GLY A 288 -2.80 -3.33 8.19
CA GLY A 288 -2.03 -3.76 7.01
C GLY A 288 -2.87 -3.97 5.75
N SER A 289 -4.19 -3.96 5.87
CA SER A 289 -5.13 -4.13 4.76
C SER A 289 -5.69 -2.82 4.21
N ILE A 290 -5.25 -1.66 4.69
CA ILE A 290 -5.70 -0.37 4.15
C ILE A 290 -5.34 -0.19 2.66
N PRO A 291 -6.02 0.72 1.93
CA PRO A 291 -5.68 0.99 0.54
C PRO A 291 -4.27 1.60 0.39
N CYS A 292 -3.51 1.13 -0.59
CA CYS A 292 -2.19 1.71 -0.87
C CYS A 292 -2.30 3.17 -1.33
N ARG A 293 -1.31 3.98 -0.92
CA ARG A 293 -1.23 5.42 -1.22
C ARG A 293 -0.83 5.70 -2.64
#